data_AF-A0A494WQR6-F1
#
_entry.id   AF-A0A494WQR6-F1
#
_cell.length_a   1.000
_cell.length_b   1.000
_cell.length_c   1.000
_cell.angle_alpha   90.00
_cell.angle_beta   90.00
_cell.angle_gamma   90.00
#
_symmetry.space_group_name_H-M   'P 1'
#
loop_
_entity.id
_entity.type
_entity.pdbx_description
1 polymer ?
#
loop_
_entity_poly.entity_id
_entity_poly.type
_entity_poly.pdbx_seq_one_letter_code
_entity_poly.pdbx_strand_id
1 'polypeptide(L)'
;MMTKETMDMCLKAFKRGGFQVMDITGGSPEMNPNLEYLIEEASKLGKVLIRTNLTILKSTKFEHLIDVYAKYNVRIVSSLPYYSEEVVEKQRGDHVFQSSIEVLQKLNALGYGIKEDLCLTLVYNTDGPYLPPNEFMLENTYRKVLKNDFGIVFTDLIAIGNVPIGRFGQDMRSRGKLGSYLKLQCDNFNEDNVPKVMCRDQVNVDYDGSLYDCEYYHVLGIKPHGPKHISELTETPAKQRKIKTCTLCYSCTAGYGSSCGGNLSH
;
A
#
# COMPACT_ATOMS: atom_id res chain seq x y z
N MET A 1 -3.99 15.34 -10.40
CA MET A 1 -4.93 14.31 -9.89
C MET A 1 -5.46 13.54 -11.08
N MET A 2 -5.80 12.26 -10.89
CA MET A 2 -6.36 11.43 -11.97
C MET A 2 -7.73 11.98 -12.40
N THR A 3 -7.94 12.12 -13.70
CA THR A 3 -9.22 12.57 -14.27
C THR A 3 -10.22 11.42 -14.28
N LYS A 4 -11.52 11.76 -14.38
CA LYS A 4 -12.56 10.75 -14.57
C LYS A 4 -12.34 9.95 -15.86
N GLU A 5 -11.89 10.58 -16.94
CA GLU A 5 -11.58 9.89 -18.21
C GLU A 5 -10.51 8.80 -18.01
N THR A 6 -9.44 9.09 -17.28
CA THR A 6 -8.41 8.09 -16.95
C THR A 6 -8.98 6.98 -16.05
N MET A 7 -9.84 7.32 -15.09
CA MET A 7 -10.54 6.31 -14.27
C MET A 7 -11.41 5.38 -15.12
N ASP A 8 -12.14 5.92 -16.09
CA ASP A 8 -12.98 5.14 -17.01
C ASP A 8 -12.12 4.16 -17.84
N MET A 9 -10.91 4.57 -18.24
CA MET A 9 -9.95 3.68 -18.89
C MET A 9 -9.45 2.59 -17.94
N CYS A 10 -9.14 2.92 -16.68
CA CYS A 10 -8.78 1.95 -15.66
C CYS A 10 -9.88 0.90 -15.45
N LEU A 11 -11.14 1.32 -15.31
CA LEU A 11 -12.29 0.42 -15.13
C LEU A 11 -12.49 -0.52 -16.32
N LYS A 12 -12.34 0.00 -17.56
CA LYS A 12 -12.41 -0.82 -18.78
C LYS A 12 -11.29 -1.85 -18.82
N ALA A 13 -10.05 -1.43 -18.61
CA ALA A 13 -8.89 -2.32 -18.58
C ALA A 13 -8.99 -3.36 -17.46
N PHE A 14 -9.49 -2.97 -16.28
CA PHE A 14 -9.73 -3.85 -15.13
C PHE A 14 -10.67 -5.00 -15.49
N LYS A 15 -11.85 -4.66 -16.05
CA LYS A 15 -12.84 -5.64 -16.50
C LYS A 15 -12.30 -6.54 -17.61
N ARG A 16 -11.64 -5.95 -18.61
CA ARG A 16 -11.11 -6.66 -19.79
C ARG A 16 -9.98 -7.62 -19.43
N GLY A 17 -9.12 -7.22 -18.50
CA GLY A 17 -7.98 -8.01 -18.04
C GLY A 17 -8.33 -9.11 -17.03
N GLY A 18 -9.57 -9.14 -16.53
CA GLY A 18 -9.99 -10.11 -15.51
C GLY A 18 -9.30 -9.89 -14.15
N PHE A 19 -8.87 -8.66 -13.87
CA PHE A 19 -8.28 -8.30 -12.59
C PHE A 19 -9.30 -8.46 -11.45
N GLN A 20 -8.83 -8.82 -10.27
CA GLN A 20 -9.69 -9.14 -9.12
C GLN A 20 -9.72 -8.04 -8.05
N VAL A 21 -8.68 -7.21 -7.99
CA VAL A 21 -8.48 -6.20 -6.95
C VAL A 21 -8.06 -4.87 -7.56
N MET A 22 -8.85 -3.82 -7.34
CA MET A 22 -8.50 -2.44 -7.64
C MET A 22 -7.83 -1.83 -6.39
N ASP A 23 -6.49 -1.75 -6.40
CA ASP A 23 -5.69 -1.15 -5.33
C ASP A 23 -5.51 0.36 -5.60
N ILE A 24 -6.24 1.19 -4.85
CA ILE A 24 -6.24 2.65 -4.98
C ILE A 24 -5.27 3.24 -3.96
N THR A 25 -4.21 3.88 -4.45
CA THR A 25 -3.13 4.48 -3.66
C THR A 25 -2.79 5.90 -4.13
N GLY A 26 -1.94 6.63 -3.39
CA GLY A 26 -1.43 7.95 -3.76
C GLY A 26 -1.05 8.84 -2.59
N GLY A 27 -0.71 10.11 -2.87
CA GLY A 27 -0.35 11.12 -1.86
C GLY A 27 -1.52 11.61 -0.98
N SER A 28 -2.76 11.23 -1.35
CA SER A 28 -3.88 10.74 -0.53
C SER A 28 -5.05 10.55 -1.51
N PRO A 29 -5.54 9.33 -1.78
CA PRO A 29 -6.63 9.11 -2.74
C PRO A 29 -7.87 9.98 -2.50
N GLU A 30 -8.17 10.25 -1.22
CA GLU A 30 -9.32 11.01 -0.70
C GLU A 30 -9.39 12.44 -1.24
N MET A 31 -8.25 12.99 -1.65
CA MET A 31 -8.21 14.33 -2.22
C MET A 31 -8.75 14.41 -3.64
N ASN A 32 -8.95 13.27 -4.33
CA ASN A 32 -9.52 13.26 -5.67
C ASN A 32 -11.05 13.39 -5.60
N PRO A 33 -11.66 14.42 -6.23
CA PRO A 33 -13.11 14.60 -6.21
C PRO A 33 -13.89 13.45 -6.88
N ASN A 34 -13.23 12.62 -7.68
CA ASN A 34 -13.85 11.47 -8.34
C ASN A 34 -13.60 10.14 -7.59
N LEU A 35 -13.08 10.16 -6.35
CA LEU A 35 -12.78 8.93 -5.62
C LEU A 35 -14.04 8.09 -5.39
N GLU A 36 -15.14 8.68 -4.93
CA GLU A 36 -16.38 7.95 -4.69
C GLU A 36 -16.90 7.27 -5.96
N TYR A 37 -16.84 7.99 -7.08
CA TYR A 37 -17.18 7.46 -8.41
C TYR A 37 -16.34 6.22 -8.73
N LEU A 38 -15.02 6.30 -8.54
CA LEU A 38 -14.12 5.19 -8.82
C LEU A 38 -14.40 3.98 -7.91
N ILE A 39 -14.65 4.22 -6.62
CA ILE A 39 -14.96 3.15 -5.65
C ILE A 39 -16.26 2.45 -6.05
N GLU A 40 -17.31 3.23 -6.32
CA GLU A 40 -18.61 2.67 -6.70
C GLU A 40 -18.49 1.81 -7.96
N GLU A 41 -17.90 2.33 -9.03
CA GLU A 41 -17.78 1.60 -10.29
C GLU A 41 -16.84 0.40 -10.18
N ALA A 42 -15.73 0.52 -9.47
CA ALA A 42 -14.80 -0.60 -9.26
C ALA A 42 -15.43 -1.72 -8.42
N SER A 43 -16.26 -1.37 -7.42
CA SER A 43 -16.95 -2.35 -6.57
C SER A 43 -17.92 -3.25 -7.34
N LYS A 44 -18.45 -2.78 -8.48
CA LYS A 44 -19.30 -3.56 -9.39
C LYS A 44 -18.51 -4.60 -10.20
N LEU A 45 -17.18 -4.44 -10.28
CA LEU A 45 -16.29 -5.25 -11.12
C LEU A 45 -15.42 -6.21 -10.32
N GLY A 46 -15.06 -5.87 -9.08
CA GLY A 46 -14.17 -6.65 -8.24
C GLY A 46 -13.98 -6.05 -6.85
N LYS A 47 -12.98 -6.55 -6.11
CA LYS A 47 -12.67 -6.03 -4.77
C LYS A 47 -11.98 -4.68 -4.89
N VAL A 48 -12.35 -3.75 -4.01
CA VAL A 48 -11.69 -2.44 -3.91
C VAL A 48 -10.85 -2.41 -2.66
N LEU A 49 -9.62 -1.93 -2.79
CA LEU A 49 -8.70 -1.68 -1.70
C LEU A 49 -8.29 -0.21 -1.74
N ILE A 50 -8.30 0.45 -0.58
CA ILE A 50 -7.86 1.84 -0.44
C ILE A 50 -6.66 1.90 0.50
N ARG A 51 -5.60 2.59 0.08
CA ARG A 51 -4.43 2.89 0.91
C ARG A 51 -4.54 4.30 1.46
N THR A 52 -4.63 4.42 2.77
CA THR A 52 -4.89 5.69 3.46
C THR A 52 -3.90 5.94 4.60
N ASN A 53 -3.69 7.21 4.94
CA ASN A 53 -2.96 7.61 6.14
C ASN A 53 -3.84 7.74 7.39
N LEU A 54 -5.16 7.45 7.27
CA LEU A 54 -6.23 7.62 8.27
C LEU A 54 -6.50 9.06 8.70
N THR A 55 -5.48 9.83 9.03
CA THR A 55 -5.63 11.15 9.64
C THR A 55 -6.40 12.11 8.73
N ILE A 56 -6.33 11.92 7.41
CA ILE A 56 -7.16 12.68 6.46
C ILE A 56 -8.67 12.51 6.70
N LEU A 57 -9.10 11.34 7.18
CA LEU A 57 -10.51 11.02 7.45
C LEU A 57 -11.04 11.70 8.72
N LYS A 58 -10.20 12.39 9.51
CA LYS A 58 -10.67 13.29 10.59
C LYS A 58 -11.12 14.65 10.09
N SER A 59 -10.70 15.05 8.89
CA SER A 59 -11.13 16.31 8.31
C SER A 59 -12.61 16.24 7.96
N THR A 60 -13.39 17.25 8.34
CA THR A 60 -14.80 17.38 7.96
C THR A 60 -15.03 17.29 6.45
N LYS A 61 -14.01 17.65 5.66
CA LYS A 61 -14.05 17.53 4.20
C LYS A 61 -14.09 16.07 3.72
N PHE A 62 -13.49 15.13 4.46
CA PHE A 62 -13.27 13.76 4.01
C PHE A 62 -13.86 12.69 4.94
N GLU A 63 -14.38 13.06 6.11
CA GLU A 63 -14.90 12.10 7.09
C GLU A 63 -16.05 11.23 6.55
N HIS A 64 -16.86 11.76 5.63
CA HIS A 64 -17.93 11.03 4.95
C HIS A 64 -17.44 9.82 4.14
N LEU A 65 -16.16 9.80 3.73
CA LEU A 65 -15.59 8.69 2.98
C LEU A 65 -15.55 7.40 3.80
N ILE A 66 -15.53 7.48 5.13
CA ILE A 66 -15.62 6.31 6.01
C ILE A 66 -16.93 5.53 5.72
N ASP A 67 -18.04 6.25 5.58
CA ASP A 67 -19.34 5.64 5.28
C ASP A 67 -19.39 5.11 3.84
N VAL A 68 -18.75 5.80 2.90
CA VAL A 68 -18.59 5.31 1.50
C VAL A 68 -17.81 4.00 1.47
N TYR A 69 -16.70 3.91 2.23
CA TYR A 69 -15.90 2.71 2.29
C TYR A 69 -16.70 1.54 2.85
N ALA A 70 -17.42 1.76 3.95
CA ALA A 70 -18.30 0.74 4.53
C ALA A 70 -19.42 0.32 3.58
N LYS A 71 -20.06 1.28 2.89
CA LYS A 71 -21.15 1.01 1.93
C LYS A 71 -20.70 0.07 0.80
N TYR A 72 -19.47 0.21 0.32
CA TYR A 72 -18.95 -0.56 -0.81
C TYR A 72 -17.97 -1.67 -0.39
N ASN A 73 -17.91 -2.00 0.91
CA ASN A 73 -17.02 -3.03 1.48
C ASN A 73 -15.55 -2.85 1.03
N VAL A 74 -15.08 -1.60 1.01
CA VAL A 74 -13.71 -1.27 0.62
C VAL A 74 -12.74 -1.82 1.66
N ARG A 75 -11.75 -2.58 1.23
CA ARG A 75 -10.67 -3.04 2.12
C ARG A 75 -9.76 -1.87 2.45
N ILE A 76 -9.55 -1.58 3.73
CA ILE A 76 -8.72 -0.46 4.15
C ILE A 76 -7.32 -0.98 4.51
N VAL A 77 -6.30 -0.45 3.85
CA VAL A 77 -4.90 -0.65 4.22
C VAL A 77 -4.36 0.68 4.74
N SER A 78 -3.97 0.70 6.01
CA SER A 78 -3.55 1.92 6.68
C SER A 78 -2.14 1.83 7.24
N SER A 79 -1.37 2.91 7.10
CA SER A 79 -0.09 3.06 7.80
C SER A 79 -0.27 3.38 9.28
N LEU A 80 0.12 2.45 10.15
CA LEU A 80 0.33 2.66 11.58
C LEU A 80 1.75 2.19 11.92
N PRO A 81 2.77 3.05 11.73
CA PRO A 81 4.15 2.60 11.70
C PRO A 81 4.63 2.05 13.05
N TYR A 82 3.98 2.41 14.15
CA TYR A 82 4.21 1.81 15.45
C TYR A 82 2.96 1.91 16.35
N TYR A 83 2.87 1.09 17.38
CA TYR A 83 1.78 1.11 18.36
C TYR A 83 2.06 2.02 19.57
N SER A 84 3.19 2.74 19.59
CA SER A 84 3.54 3.71 20.63
C SER A 84 3.53 5.13 20.06
N GLU A 85 2.87 6.02 20.78
CA GLU A 85 2.72 7.44 20.45
C GLU A 85 4.07 8.12 20.21
N GLU A 86 5.01 8.01 21.15
CA GLU A 86 6.35 8.61 21.06
C GLU A 86 7.06 8.27 19.74
N VAL A 87 7.01 7.00 19.30
CA VAL A 87 7.66 6.56 18.07
C VAL A 87 6.93 7.10 16.83
N VAL A 88 5.59 7.07 16.85
CA VAL A 88 4.79 7.55 15.72
C VAL A 88 4.93 9.05 15.55
N GLU A 89 4.86 9.82 16.65
CA GLU A 89 4.99 11.28 16.61
C GLU A 89 6.38 11.70 16.13
N LYS A 90 7.43 11.01 16.56
CA LYS A 90 8.79 11.23 16.04
C LYS A 90 8.92 11.01 14.53
N GLN A 91 8.16 10.07 13.96
CA GLN A 91 8.23 9.74 12.53
C GLN A 91 7.26 10.55 11.67
N ARG A 92 6.08 10.88 12.19
CA ARG A 92 4.94 11.41 11.42
C ARG A 92 4.49 12.80 11.85
N GLY A 93 4.96 13.29 12.98
CA GLY A 93 4.59 14.58 13.57
C GLY A 93 3.57 14.42 14.70
N ASP A 94 3.45 15.50 15.48
CA ASP A 94 2.62 15.57 16.69
C ASP A 94 1.14 15.26 16.39
N HIS A 95 0.47 14.60 17.33
CA HIS A 95 -0.96 14.25 17.30
C HIS A 95 -1.39 13.27 16.19
N VAL A 96 -0.47 12.75 15.37
CA VAL A 96 -0.78 11.77 14.33
C VAL A 96 -1.23 10.44 14.93
N PHE A 97 -0.60 10.01 16.02
CA PHE A 97 -0.94 8.75 16.68
C PHE A 97 -2.38 8.78 17.20
N GLN A 98 -2.69 9.75 18.06
CA GLN A 98 -4.03 9.92 18.63
C GLN A 98 -5.11 10.06 17.54
N SER A 99 -4.82 10.81 16.49
CA SER A 99 -5.73 10.95 15.34
C SER A 99 -5.97 9.63 14.61
N SER A 100 -4.94 8.78 14.48
CA SER A 100 -5.06 7.46 13.86
C SER A 100 -5.88 6.51 14.74
N ILE A 101 -5.66 6.51 16.05
CA ILE A 101 -6.42 5.70 17.03
C ILE A 101 -7.91 6.03 16.98
N GLU A 102 -8.28 7.31 16.96
CA GLU A 102 -9.69 7.73 16.88
C GLU A 102 -10.37 7.25 15.58
N VAL A 103 -9.68 7.35 14.45
CA VAL A 103 -10.22 6.86 13.16
C VAL A 103 -10.34 5.34 13.17
N LEU A 104 -9.37 4.61 13.73
CA LEU A 104 -9.44 3.16 13.86
C LEU A 104 -10.62 2.72 14.74
N GLN A 105 -10.88 3.41 15.84
CA GLN A 105 -12.05 3.16 16.69
C GLN A 105 -13.37 3.41 15.94
N LYS A 106 -13.47 4.49 15.16
CA LYS A 106 -14.63 4.74 14.29
C LYS A 106 -14.83 3.63 13.26
N LEU A 107 -13.76 3.16 12.63
CA LEU A 107 -13.81 2.05 11.68
C LEU A 107 -14.26 0.75 12.36
N ASN A 108 -13.72 0.40 13.53
CA ASN A 108 -14.16 -0.77 14.30
C ASN A 108 -15.63 -0.68 14.71
N ALA A 109 -16.14 0.51 15.08
CA ALA A 109 -17.55 0.70 15.38
C ALA A 109 -18.48 0.37 14.19
N LEU A 110 -18.01 0.56 12.95
CA LEU A 110 -18.72 0.16 11.73
C LEU A 110 -18.56 -1.34 11.38
N GLY A 111 -17.60 -2.01 12.02
CA GLY A 111 -17.33 -3.44 11.88
C GLY A 111 -16.04 -3.77 11.16
N TYR A 112 -15.20 -2.78 10.80
CA TYR A 112 -13.89 -3.05 10.21
C TYR A 112 -13.01 -3.86 11.16
N GLY A 113 -12.32 -4.88 10.63
CA GLY A 113 -11.51 -5.79 11.44
C GLY A 113 -12.31 -6.80 12.27
N ILE A 114 -13.65 -6.71 12.26
CA ILE A 114 -14.57 -7.60 13.00
C ILE A 114 -15.39 -8.45 12.02
N LYS A 115 -16.01 -7.82 11.03
CA LYS A 115 -16.79 -8.49 9.99
C LYS A 115 -15.85 -8.99 8.89
N GLU A 116 -16.19 -10.13 8.29
CA GLU A 116 -15.36 -10.79 7.27
C GLU A 116 -15.19 -9.95 5.99
N ASP A 117 -16.20 -9.15 5.65
CA ASP A 117 -16.26 -8.29 4.46
C ASP A 117 -15.67 -6.88 4.67
N LEU A 118 -15.48 -6.45 5.92
CA LEU A 118 -14.87 -5.15 6.26
C LEU A 118 -13.43 -5.35 6.75
N CYS A 119 -12.52 -5.59 5.81
CA CYS A 119 -11.11 -5.83 6.14
C CYS A 119 -10.38 -4.53 6.50
N LEU A 120 -9.60 -4.59 7.58
CA LEU A 120 -8.71 -3.53 8.04
C LEU A 120 -7.31 -4.07 8.22
N THR A 121 -6.40 -3.69 7.34
CA THR A 121 -4.99 -4.06 7.37
C THR A 121 -4.17 -2.90 7.92
N LEU A 122 -3.30 -3.17 8.88
CA LEU A 122 -2.34 -2.19 9.40
C LEU A 122 -0.97 -2.40 8.77
N VAL A 123 -0.24 -1.33 8.48
CA VAL A 123 1.09 -1.36 7.88
C VAL A 123 2.11 -0.82 8.87
N TYR A 124 2.99 -1.71 9.33
CA TYR A 124 4.23 -1.37 10.02
C TYR A 124 5.29 -0.97 8.99
N ASN A 125 5.99 0.13 9.26
CA ASN A 125 7.14 0.55 8.46
C ASN A 125 8.35 0.65 9.36
N THR A 126 9.48 0.06 8.93
CA THR A 126 10.75 0.24 9.65
C THR A 126 11.11 1.72 9.77
N ASP A 127 11.70 2.13 10.87
CA ASP A 127 12.13 3.52 11.14
C ASP A 127 13.57 3.80 10.64
N GLY A 128 14.22 2.82 10.00
CA GLY A 128 15.61 2.91 9.58
C GLY A 128 16.03 1.92 8.50
N PRO A 129 17.34 1.78 8.25
CA PRO A 129 17.91 0.90 7.22
C PRO A 129 18.04 -0.54 7.73
N TYR A 130 16.91 -1.11 8.14
CA TYR A 130 16.81 -2.49 8.62
C TYR A 130 15.93 -3.30 7.67
N LEU A 131 16.03 -4.63 7.76
CA LEU A 131 15.05 -5.52 7.14
C LEU A 131 13.79 -5.56 8.04
N PRO A 132 12.59 -5.70 7.46
CA PRO A 132 11.38 -5.85 8.25
C PRO A 132 11.48 -7.11 9.13
N PRO A 133 10.94 -7.07 10.36
CA PRO A 133 10.91 -8.22 11.25
C PRO A 133 9.94 -9.28 10.71
N ASN A 134 9.87 -10.43 11.40
CA ASN A 134 8.86 -11.45 11.12
C ASN A 134 7.45 -10.87 11.38
N GLU A 135 6.63 -10.80 10.33
CA GLU A 135 5.30 -10.20 10.35
C GLU A 135 4.35 -10.89 11.33
N PHE A 136 4.38 -12.22 11.45
CA PHE A 136 3.50 -12.97 12.35
C PHE A 136 3.76 -12.64 13.83
N MET A 137 5.04 -12.53 14.22
CA MET A 137 5.40 -12.13 15.59
C MET A 137 5.02 -10.68 15.87
N LEU A 138 5.21 -9.80 14.89
CA LEU A 138 4.85 -8.40 15.01
C LEU A 138 3.33 -8.21 15.10
N GLU A 139 2.56 -8.93 14.28
CA GLU A 139 1.10 -8.92 14.28
C GLU A 139 0.54 -9.30 15.64
N ASN A 140 1.03 -10.39 16.24
CA ASN A 140 0.60 -10.82 17.57
C ASN A 140 0.84 -9.75 18.64
N THR A 141 1.93 -9.00 18.53
CA THR A 141 2.26 -7.91 19.44
C THR A 141 1.30 -6.73 19.22
N TYR A 142 1.10 -6.32 17.97
CA TYR A 142 0.14 -5.28 17.59
C TYR A 142 -1.27 -5.61 18.08
N ARG A 143 -1.74 -6.84 17.87
CA ARG A 143 -3.07 -7.30 18.33
C ARG A 143 -3.23 -7.16 19.84
N LYS A 144 -2.22 -7.54 20.62
CA LYS A 144 -2.27 -7.44 22.09
C LYS A 144 -2.31 -5.98 22.56
N VAL A 145 -1.37 -5.16 22.08
CA VAL A 145 -1.26 -3.76 22.51
C VAL A 145 -2.50 -2.97 22.08
N LEU A 146 -2.87 -3.04 20.80
CA LEU A 146 -3.99 -2.24 20.28
C LEU A 146 -5.32 -2.62 20.90
N LYS A 147 -5.53 -3.91 21.19
CA LYS A 147 -6.75 -4.36 21.88
C LYS A 147 -6.78 -3.93 23.34
N ASN A 148 -5.68 -4.09 24.08
CA ASN A 148 -5.64 -3.80 25.52
C ASN A 148 -5.70 -2.30 25.81
N ASP A 149 -4.97 -1.50 25.03
CA ASP A 149 -4.75 -0.10 25.35
C ASP A 149 -5.81 0.80 24.68
N PHE A 150 -6.35 0.36 23.53
CA PHE A 150 -7.24 1.19 22.71
C PHE A 150 -8.54 0.51 22.27
N GLY A 151 -8.74 -0.77 22.60
CA GLY A 151 -9.92 -1.55 22.17
C GLY A 151 -9.98 -1.83 20.67
N ILE A 152 -8.86 -1.71 19.96
CA ILE A 152 -8.80 -1.84 18.50
C ILE A 152 -8.54 -3.29 18.07
N VAL A 153 -9.26 -3.73 17.05
CA VAL A 153 -9.04 -4.99 16.32
C VAL A 153 -8.85 -4.72 14.83
N PHE A 154 -8.11 -5.59 14.16
CA PHE A 154 -7.80 -5.47 12.73
C PHE A 154 -7.69 -6.86 12.09
N THR A 155 -7.74 -6.93 10.76
CA THR A 155 -7.75 -8.17 9.99
C THR A 155 -6.36 -8.79 9.89
N ASP A 156 -5.35 -8.02 9.48
CA ASP A 156 -3.98 -8.47 9.25
C ASP A 156 -2.97 -7.32 9.36
N LEU A 157 -1.70 -7.65 9.59
CA LEU A 157 -0.58 -6.70 9.61
C LEU A 157 0.33 -6.95 8.41
N ILE A 158 0.77 -5.86 7.78
CA ILE A 158 1.81 -5.86 6.76
C ILE A 158 3.08 -5.21 7.33
N ALA A 159 4.22 -5.90 7.28
CA ALA A 159 5.53 -5.35 7.67
C ALA A 159 6.36 -4.96 6.44
N ILE A 160 6.71 -3.68 6.31
CA ILE A 160 7.45 -3.16 5.14
C ILE A 160 8.78 -2.54 5.56
N GLY A 161 9.84 -2.88 4.82
CA GLY A 161 11.15 -2.24 4.90
C GLY A 161 11.23 -0.99 4.02
N ASN A 162 12.06 -0.01 4.41
CA ASN A 162 12.24 1.20 3.61
C ASN A 162 12.95 0.91 2.28
N VAL A 163 12.38 1.37 1.16
CA VAL A 163 13.07 1.32 -0.14
C VAL A 163 13.99 2.53 -0.28
N PRO A 164 15.27 2.38 -0.71
CA PRO A 164 16.24 3.47 -0.73
C PRO A 164 16.08 4.42 -1.93
N ILE A 165 14.88 4.99 -2.06
CA ILE A 165 14.48 6.01 -3.04
C ILE A 165 13.90 7.24 -2.31
N GLY A 166 13.65 8.33 -3.04
CA GLY A 166 13.05 9.54 -2.49
C GLY A 166 13.83 10.12 -1.31
N ARG A 167 13.11 10.61 -0.28
CA ARG A 167 13.72 11.23 0.92
C ARG A 167 14.62 10.28 1.69
N PHE A 168 14.18 9.03 1.90
CA PHE A 168 14.98 8.03 2.61
C PHE A 168 16.26 7.68 1.86
N GLY A 169 16.18 7.50 0.54
CA GLY A 169 17.37 7.30 -0.30
C GLY A 169 18.35 8.48 -0.26
N GLN A 170 17.86 9.73 -0.19
CA GLN A 170 18.69 10.92 -0.06
C GLN A 170 19.40 10.99 1.31
N ASP A 171 18.69 10.71 2.42
CA ASP A 171 19.30 10.62 3.76
C ASP A 171 20.39 9.55 3.82
N MET A 172 20.12 8.38 3.23
CA MET A 172 21.09 7.28 3.19
C MET A 172 22.34 7.64 2.38
N ARG A 173 22.20 8.46 1.33
CA ARG A 173 23.35 8.98 0.56
C ARG A 173 24.14 10.01 1.36
N SER A 174 23.47 10.99 1.96
CA SER A 174 24.14 12.06 2.71
C SER A 174 24.93 11.52 3.90
N ARG A 175 24.46 10.42 4.51
CA ARG A 175 25.12 9.73 5.62
C ARG A 175 26.13 8.66 5.20
N GLY A 176 26.35 8.45 3.90
CA GLY A 176 27.25 7.41 3.39
C GLY A 176 26.79 5.97 3.63
N LYS A 177 25.52 5.74 3.96
CA LYS A 177 24.97 4.42 4.34
C LYS A 177 24.26 3.68 3.20
N LEU A 178 24.01 4.34 2.06
CA LEU A 178 23.26 3.74 0.95
C LEU A 178 23.88 2.41 0.49
N GLY A 179 25.20 2.37 0.29
CA GLY A 179 25.90 1.18 -0.18
C GLY A 179 25.76 -0.01 0.78
N SER A 180 25.98 0.23 2.09
CA SER A 180 25.82 -0.81 3.11
C SER A 180 24.38 -1.33 3.20
N TYR A 181 23.38 -0.47 2.99
CA TYR A 181 21.99 -0.89 3.05
C TYR A 181 21.56 -1.71 1.82
N LEU A 182 21.99 -1.30 0.62
CA LEU A 182 21.79 -2.11 -0.59
C LEU A 182 22.50 -3.46 -0.47
N LYS A 183 23.71 -3.49 0.12
CA LYS A 183 24.44 -4.73 0.40
C LYS A 183 23.66 -5.61 1.40
N LEU A 184 23.13 -5.05 2.49
CA LEU A 184 22.30 -5.79 3.44
C LEU A 184 21.11 -6.48 2.75
N GLN A 185 20.39 -5.76 1.88
CA GLN A 185 19.26 -6.33 1.13
C GLN A 185 19.72 -7.43 0.17
N CYS A 186 20.82 -7.20 -0.55
CA CYS A 186 21.40 -8.17 -1.48
C CYS A 186 21.88 -9.46 -0.78
N ASP A 187 22.62 -9.32 0.32
CA ASP A 187 23.17 -10.44 1.10
C ASP A 187 22.06 -11.29 1.76
N ASN A 188 20.86 -10.72 1.93
CA ASN A 188 19.70 -11.40 2.50
C ASN A 188 18.62 -11.71 1.44
N PHE A 189 18.97 -11.75 0.17
CA PHE A 189 18.04 -12.17 -0.88
C PHE A 189 17.46 -13.56 -0.56
N ASN A 190 16.13 -13.67 -0.60
CA ASN A 190 15.43 -14.91 -0.43
C ASN A 190 14.63 -15.22 -1.71
N GLU A 191 14.99 -16.32 -2.37
CA GLU A 191 14.39 -16.74 -3.65
C GLU A 191 12.93 -17.18 -3.51
N ASP A 192 12.53 -17.67 -2.33
CA ASP A 192 11.15 -18.09 -2.04
C ASP A 192 10.16 -16.93 -2.11
N ASN A 193 10.65 -15.70 -2.01
CA ASN A 193 9.83 -14.49 -2.15
C ASN A 193 9.52 -14.15 -3.61
N VAL A 194 10.34 -14.60 -4.56
CA VAL A 194 10.22 -14.21 -5.98
C VAL A 194 8.86 -14.56 -6.57
N PRO A 195 8.26 -15.75 -6.36
CA PRO A 195 6.95 -16.08 -6.91
C PRO A 195 5.83 -15.16 -6.42
N LYS A 196 5.98 -14.53 -5.25
CA LYS A 196 4.93 -13.77 -4.56
C LYS A 196 5.09 -12.25 -4.68
N VAL A 197 6.13 -11.74 -5.36
CA VAL A 197 6.29 -10.28 -5.52
C VAL A 197 5.15 -9.69 -6.38
N MET A 198 4.57 -8.58 -5.91
CA MET A 198 3.40 -7.93 -6.52
C MET A 198 3.54 -7.62 -8.01
N CYS A 199 4.74 -7.24 -8.48
CA CYS A 199 4.94 -6.85 -9.88
C CYS A 199 4.70 -7.97 -10.90
N ARG A 200 4.59 -9.23 -10.45
CA ARG A 200 4.23 -10.38 -11.28
C ARG A 200 2.77 -10.37 -11.72
N ASP A 201 1.87 -10.01 -10.81
CA ASP A 201 0.43 -10.16 -10.98
C ASP A 201 -0.32 -8.82 -10.97
N GLN A 202 0.41 -7.71 -10.82
CA GLN A 202 -0.15 -6.36 -10.80
C GLN A 202 0.44 -5.47 -11.90
N VAL A 203 -0.28 -4.40 -12.20
CA VAL A 203 0.15 -3.29 -13.05
C VAL A 203 -0.13 -2.01 -12.29
N ASN A 204 0.87 -1.15 -12.16
CA ASN A 204 0.71 0.15 -11.53
C ASN A 204 0.30 1.20 -12.58
N VAL A 205 -0.68 2.03 -12.25
CA VAL A 205 -1.22 3.09 -13.12
C VAL A 205 -1.06 4.44 -12.43
N ASP A 206 -0.38 5.37 -13.08
CA ASP A 206 -0.19 6.73 -12.60
C ASP A 206 -1.39 7.62 -12.96
N TYR A 207 -1.47 8.82 -12.39
CA TYR A 207 -2.62 9.73 -12.52
C TYR A 207 -2.92 10.13 -13.96
N ASP A 208 -1.92 10.11 -14.84
CA ASP A 208 -2.03 10.43 -16.27
C ASP A 208 -2.39 9.19 -17.11
N GLY A 209 -2.49 8.01 -16.51
CA GLY A 209 -2.74 6.73 -17.18
C GLY A 209 -1.47 5.98 -17.59
N SER A 210 -0.28 6.51 -17.31
CA SER A 210 0.99 5.82 -17.54
C SER A 210 1.08 4.52 -16.75
N LEU A 211 1.63 3.48 -17.38
CA LEU A 211 1.80 2.16 -16.78
C LEU A 211 3.23 1.95 -16.26
N TYR A 212 3.35 1.18 -15.17
CA TYR A 212 4.58 0.75 -14.52
C TYR A 212 4.46 -0.69 -13.97
N ASP A 213 5.59 -1.39 -13.81
CA ASP A 213 5.61 -2.74 -13.23
C ASP A 213 5.34 -2.72 -11.72
N CYS A 214 5.71 -1.63 -11.03
CA CYS A 214 5.46 -1.41 -9.61
C CYS A 214 5.54 0.08 -9.26
N GLU A 215 5.11 0.42 -8.04
CA GLU A 215 5.15 1.78 -7.50
C GLU A 215 6.56 2.38 -7.48
N TYR A 216 7.60 1.59 -7.16
CA TYR A 216 8.98 2.11 -7.16
C TYR A 216 9.45 2.49 -8.57
N TYR A 217 9.01 1.75 -9.59
CA TYR A 217 9.32 2.07 -10.98
C TYR A 217 8.52 3.25 -11.49
N HIS A 218 7.29 3.43 -11.00
CA HIS A 218 6.55 4.68 -11.18
C HIS A 218 7.36 5.87 -10.63
N VAL A 219 7.80 5.83 -9.38
CA VAL A 219 8.60 6.91 -8.77
C VAL A 219 9.89 7.21 -9.55
N LEU A 220 10.50 6.18 -10.15
CA LEU A 220 11.73 6.31 -10.95
C LEU A 220 11.49 6.61 -12.44
N GLY A 221 10.24 6.66 -12.90
CA GLY A 221 9.91 6.83 -14.32
C GLY A 221 10.30 5.64 -15.21
N ILE A 222 10.52 4.44 -14.64
CA ILE A 222 10.95 3.25 -15.37
C ILE A 222 9.74 2.54 -15.99
N LYS A 223 9.50 2.79 -17.28
CA LYS A 223 8.39 2.18 -18.01
C LYS A 223 8.54 0.64 -18.13
N PRO A 224 7.42 -0.12 -18.09
CA PRO A 224 7.41 -1.58 -18.14
C PRO A 224 7.73 -2.08 -19.56
N HIS A 225 7.92 -3.38 -19.78
CA HIS A 225 7.91 -3.92 -21.14
C HIS A 225 6.46 -4.08 -21.64
N GLY A 226 6.22 -3.76 -22.92
CA GLY A 226 4.87 -3.80 -23.51
C GLY A 226 4.11 -2.46 -23.34
N PRO A 227 2.79 -2.51 -23.09
CA PRO A 227 1.93 -1.33 -22.96
C PRO A 227 2.49 -0.27 -22.01
N LYS A 228 2.37 0.99 -22.40
CA LYS A 228 2.89 2.16 -21.67
C LYS A 228 1.81 3.01 -21.06
N HIS A 229 0.58 2.88 -21.56
CA HIS A 229 -0.57 3.63 -21.12
C HIS A 229 -1.81 2.72 -20.95
N ILE A 230 -2.67 3.05 -19.99
CA ILE A 230 -3.85 2.24 -19.63
C ILE A 230 -4.84 2.09 -20.78
N SER A 231 -4.91 3.06 -21.70
CA SER A 231 -5.72 2.99 -22.92
C SER A 231 -5.34 1.81 -23.81
N GLU A 232 -4.08 1.38 -23.82
CA GLU A 232 -3.65 0.22 -24.60
C GLU A 232 -4.21 -1.10 -24.03
N LEU A 233 -4.59 -1.10 -22.74
CA LEU A 233 -5.18 -2.25 -22.05
C LEU A 233 -6.72 -2.28 -22.13
N THR A 234 -7.38 -1.24 -22.67
CA THR A 234 -8.84 -1.25 -22.84
C THR A 234 -9.26 -2.17 -23.97
N GLU A 235 -8.44 -2.28 -25.02
CA GLU A 235 -8.73 -3.11 -26.19
C GLU A 235 -8.18 -4.53 -26.03
N THR A 236 -6.93 -4.63 -25.55
CA THR A 236 -6.19 -5.89 -25.46
C THR A 236 -5.72 -6.14 -24.02
N PRO A 237 -6.08 -7.27 -23.39
CA PRO A 237 -5.58 -7.62 -22.06
C PRO A 237 -4.05 -7.64 -21.97
N ALA A 238 -3.53 -7.36 -20.77
CA ALA A 238 -2.11 -7.50 -20.50
C ALA A 238 -1.66 -8.95 -20.76
N LYS A 239 -0.58 -9.12 -21.53
CA LYS A 239 0.05 -10.42 -21.77
C LYS A 239 1.17 -10.64 -20.75
N GLN A 240 1.64 -11.89 -20.66
CA GLN A 240 2.87 -12.20 -19.97
C GLN A 240 3.98 -11.27 -20.46
N ARG A 241 4.67 -10.61 -19.52
CA ARG A 241 5.70 -9.62 -19.80
C ARG A 241 6.97 -9.92 -19.02
N LYS A 242 8.10 -9.46 -19.55
CA LYS A 242 9.36 -9.43 -18.80
C LYS A 242 9.33 -8.21 -17.88
N ILE A 243 9.61 -8.42 -16.61
CA ILE A 243 9.74 -7.34 -15.62
C ILE A 243 11.21 -6.95 -15.54
N LYS A 244 11.48 -5.65 -15.60
CA LYS A 244 12.85 -5.16 -15.40
C LYS A 244 13.24 -5.41 -13.94
N THR A 245 14.51 -5.76 -13.72
CA THR A 245 15.05 -5.96 -12.38
C THR A 245 16.26 -5.06 -12.16
N CYS A 246 16.41 -4.54 -10.94
CA CYS A 246 17.57 -3.78 -10.52
C CYS A 246 17.84 -4.01 -9.02
N THR A 247 18.88 -3.39 -8.47
CA THR A 247 19.25 -3.57 -7.06
C THR A 247 18.12 -3.25 -6.07
N LEU A 248 17.19 -2.37 -6.44
CA LEU A 248 16.02 -2.04 -5.60
C LEU A 248 15.03 -3.20 -5.47
N CYS A 249 15.06 -4.18 -6.39
CA CYS A 249 14.20 -5.36 -6.28
C CYS A 249 14.51 -6.19 -5.04
N TYR A 250 15.74 -6.10 -4.50
CA TYR A 250 16.07 -6.71 -3.21
C TYR A 250 15.29 -6.12 -2.04
N SER A 251 14.77 -4.89 -2.14
CA SER A 251 13.88 -4.35 -1.11
C SER A 251 12.56 -5.12 -1.00
N CYS A 252 12.12 -5.81 -2.06
CA CYS A 252 10.93 -6.66 -2.02
C CYS A 252 11.23 -8.10 -1.62
N THR A 253 12.44 -8.61 -1.91
CA THR A 253 12.77 -10.04 -1.82
C THR A 253 13.73 -10.39 -0.69
N ALA A 254 14.32 -9.41 0.01
CA ALA A 254 15.23 -9.67 1.11
C ALA A 254 14.49 -10.14 2.39
N GLY A 255 15.11 -11.08 3.11
CA GLY A 255 14.59 -11.62 4.37
C GLY A 255 13.22 -12.29 4.19
N TYR A 256 12.24 -11.83 4.96
CA TYR A 256 10.84 -12.26 4.86
C TYR A 256 10.13 -11.68 3.61
N GLY A 257 10.77 -10.76 2.89
CA GLY A 257 10.15 -10.01 1.82
C GLY A 257 9.24 -8.90 2.33
N SER A 258 9.14 -7.82 1.56
CA SER A 258 8.27 -6.68 1.87
C SER A 258 7.77 -6.06 0.60
N SER A 259 6.80 -6.73 -0.03
CA SER A 259 6.00 -6.05 -1.04
C SER A 259 4.98 -5.14 -0.35
N CYS A 260 4.36 -4.21 -1.08
CA CYS A 260 3.23 -3.43 -0.55
C CYS A 260 2.01 -4.32 -0.18
N GLY A 261 2.04 -5.62 -0.46
CA GLY A 261 1.07 -6.63 -0.04
C GLY A 261 1.45 -7.40 1.22
N GLY A 262 2.58 -7.12 1.87
CA GLY A 262 3.03 -7.84 3.06
C GLY A 262 4.25 -8.73 2.86
N ASN A 263 4.54 -9.47 3.92
CA ASN A 263 5.49 -10.57 3.98
C ASN A 263 5.21 -11.59 2.87
N LEU A 264 6.27 -12.11 2.26
CA LEU A 264 6.19 -13.07 1.17
C LEU A 264 6.61 -14.47 1.63
N SER A 265 7.33 -14.60 2.74
CA SER A 265 7.87 -15.87 3.21
C SER A 265 6.96 -16.61 4.21
N HIS A 266 5.64 -16.52 4.13
CA HIS A 266 4.71 -17.46 4.79
C HIS A 266 3.46 -17.67 3.93
#